data_AF-A0A352EY05-F1
#
_entry.id   AF-A0A352EY05-F1
#
_cell.length_a   1.000
_cell.length_b   1.000
_cell.length_c   1.000
_cell.angle_alpha   90.00
_cell.angle_beta   90.00
_cell.angle_gamma   90.00
#
_symmetry.space_group_name_H-M   'P 1'
#
loop_
_entity.id
_entity.type
_entity.pdbx_description
1 polymer ?
#
loop_
_entity_poly.entity_id
_entity_poly.type
_entity_poly.pdbx_seq_one_letter_code
_entity_poly.pdbx_strand_id
1 'polypeptide(L)'
;MNRKTKFLFIAATFVSVLLVAPVANADPVQIITQSGGFHLTGLGNNGNGTPSNEFDVFIGDAHSESNTVDSSGGRFIALINPLTFIQDFTGVGSEGIYPLNISELLTVNGQTQTLNLIGSLTIGTLSDSISLLTNSRIIWQFNTFTVSATVLPVTIFGADNGAYRDFLCARFEVIPNCDTTVPEPATMVLLGTGLAGIAAKVRQRRKAKISV
;
A
#
# COMPACT_ATOMS: atom_id res chain seq x y z
N MET A 1 4.48 -32.63 -53.58
CA MET A 1 3.88 -31.62 -52.67
C MET A 1 4.11 -30.22 -53.25
N ASN A 2 3.03 -29.52 -53.59
CA ASN A 2 3.07 -28.33 -54.45
C ASN A 2 3.60 -27.08 -53.70
N ARG A 3 4.34 -26.20 -54.38
CA ARG A 3 5.01 -25.02 -53.77
C ARG A 3 4.04 -24.07 -53.04
N LYS A 4 2.77 -24.04 -53.47
CA LYS A 4 1.70 -23.22 -52.89
C LYS A 4 1.23 -23.72 -51.51
N THR A 5 1.24 -25.04 -51.27
CA THR A 5 0.80 -25.61 -49.99
C THR A 5 1.82 -25.41 -48.88
N LYS A 6 3.12 -25.32 -49.21
CA LYS A 6 4.18 -24.98 -48.24
C LYS A 6 4.08 -23.54 -47.71
N PHE A 7 3.67 -22.59 -48.56
CA PHE A 7 3.52 -21.19 -48.15
C PHE A 7 2.30 -20.95 -47.25
N LEU A 8 1.20 -21.67 -47.46
CA LEU A 8 0.00 -21.56 -46.65
C LEU A 8 0.23 -22.07 -45.21
N PHE A 9 1.00 -23.16 -45.06
CA PHE A 9 1.35 -23.70 -43.75
C PHE A 9 2.25 -22.77 -42.95
N ILE A 10 3.28 -22.15 -43.57
CA ILE A 10 4.20 -21.23 -42.88
C ILE A 10 3.48 -19.95 -42.42
N ALA A 11 2.52 -19.46 -43.21
CA ALA A 11 1.72 -18.28 -42.85
C ALA A 11 0.77 -18.56 -41.67
N ALA A 12 0.17 -19.75 -41.60
CA ALA A 12 -0.72 -20.14 -40.51
C ALA A 12 0.02 -20.33 -39.18
N THR A 13 1.25 -20.85 -39.19
CA THR A 13 2.09 -20.95 -37.98
C THR A 13 2.57 -19.59 -37.48
N PHE A 14 2.88 -18.64 -38.37
CA PHE A 14 3.24 -17.29 -37.96
C PHE A 14 2.08 -16.54 -37.30
N VAL A 15 0.84 -16.70 -37.79
CA VAL A 15 -0.35 -16.05 -37.21
C VAL A 15 -0.73 -16.64 -35.84
N SER A 16 -0.48 -17.93 -35.61
CA SER A 16 -0.78 -18.58 -34.32
C SER A 16 0.27 -18.31 -33.23
N VAL A 17 1.53 -18.00 -33.58
CA VAL A 17 2.53 -17.53 -32.60
C VAL A 17 2.35 -16.05 -32.24
N LEU A 18 1.75 -15.24 -33.11
CA LEU A 18 1.50 -13.81 -32.87
C LEU A 18 0.27 -13.49 -31.99
N LEU A 19 -0.57 -14.49 -31.67
CA LEU A 19 -1.78 -14.30 -30.86
C LEU A 19 -1.58 -14.56 -29.36
N VAL A 20 -0.41 -15.07 -28.95
CA VAL A 20 -0.03 -15.13 -27.54
C VAL A 20 0.94 -13.98 -27.30
N ALA A 21 0.40 -12.77 -27.20
CA ALA A 21 1.16 -11.72 -26.52
C ALA A 21 1.46 -12.27 -25.11
N PRO A 22 2.72 -12.27 -24.65
CA PRO A 22 2.95 -12.54 -23.24
C PRO A 22 2.10 -11.53 -22.49
N VAL A 23 1.22 -12.01 -21.61
CA VAL A 23 0.69 -11.17 -20.54
C VAL A 23 1.95 -10.70 -19.84
N ALA A 24 2.33 -9.44 -20.04
CA ALA A 24 3.45 -8.88 -19.33
C ALA A 24 3.08 -9.04 -17.86
N ASN A 25 3.72 -9.99 -17.18
CA ASN A 25 3.65 -10.06 -15.72
C ASN A 25 4.16 -8.71 -15.27
N ALA A 26 3.25 -7.91 -14.75
CA ALA A 26 3.57 -6.59 -14.31
C ALA A 26 4.54 -6.78 -13.12
N ASP A 27 5.72 -6.16 -13.19
CA ASP A 27 6.77 -6.41 -12.20
C ASP A 27 6.24 -6.03 -10.80
N PRO A 28 6.43 -6.88 -9.77
CA PRO A 28 5.93 -6.60 -8.44
C PRO A 28 6.57 -5.31 -7.87
N VAL A 29 5.73 -4.45 -7.28
CA VAL A 29 6.16 -3.25 -6.56
C VAL A 29 6.41 -3.61 -5.10
N GLN A 30 7.62 -3.36 -4.63
CA GLN A 30 7.97 -3.47 -3.22
C GLN A 30 7.59 -2.17 -2.49
N ILE A 31 6.84 -2.31 -1.40
CA ILE A 31 6.46 -1.23 -0.49
C ILE A 31 7.14 -1.48 0.86
N ILE A 32 8.12 -0.64 1.16
CA ILE A 32 8.86 -0.63 2.41
C ILE A 32 8.26 0.44 3.32
N THR A 33 7.74 0.03 4.47
CA THR A 33 7.14 0.91 5.48
C THR A 33 8.05 0.97 6.69
N GLN A 34 8.33 2.18 7.20
CA GLN A 34 9.16 2.41 8.38
C GLN A 34 8.51 3.45 9.29
N SER A 35 8.24 3.10 10.55
CA SER A 35 7.71 4.01 11.56
C SER A 35 8.81 4.51 12.50
N GLY A 36 8.65 5.74 13.00
CA GLY A 36 9.56 6.37 13.95
C GLY A 36 9.31 5.95 15.41
N GLY A 37 8.10 5.49 15.72
CA GLY A 37 7.69 5.17 17.07
C GLY A 37 7.39 6.41 17.93
N PHE A 38 6.91 6.16 19.15
CA PHE A 38 6.57 7.18 20.12
C PHE A 38 6.67 6.65 21.56
N HIS A 39 6.81 7.57 22.51
CA HIS A 39 6.90 7.26 23.93
C HIS A 39 6.18 8.34 24.74
N LEU A 40 5.06 7.99 25.36
CA LEU A 40 4.29 8.87 26.24
C LEU A 40 4.38 8.35 27.67
N THR A 41 4.60 9.25 28.63
CA THR A 41 4.73 8.90 30.06
C THR A 41 3.79 9.75 30.92
N GLY A 42 3.49 9.28 32.13
CA GLY A 42 2.66 10.01 33.09
C GLY A 42 1.21 10.16 32.65
N LEU A 43 0.69 9.17 31.91
CA LEU A 43 -0.65 9.22 31.34
C LEU A 43 -1.72 9.18 32.44
N GLY A 44 -2.56 10.22 32.49
CA GLY A 44 -3.70 10.30 33.40
C GLY A 44 -3.36 10.38 34.90
N ASN A 45 -2.09 10.60 35.25
CA ASN A 45 -1.69 10.93 36.61
C ASN A 45 -2.16 12.35 36.96
N ASN A 46 -3.02 12.46 37.98
CA ASN A 46 -3.58 13.73 38.46
C ASN A 46 -2.71 14.43 39.54
N GLY A 47 -1.52 13.92 39.82
CA GLY A 47 -0.60 14.39 40.86
C GLY A 47 -0.72 13.68 42.21
N ASN A 48 -1.72 12.80 42.39
CA ASN A 48 -1.90 11.99 43.59
C ASN A 48 -1.41 10.54 43.44
N GLY A 49 -0.93 10.16 42.25
CA GLY A 49 -0.36 8.85 41.96
C GLY A 49 1.12 8.73 42.35
N THR A 50 1.71 7.59 42.03
CA THR A 50 3.17 7.40 42.18
C THR A 50 3.91 8.38 41.27
N PRO A 51 4.85 9.21 41.81
CA PRO A 51 5.64 10.13 41.01
C PRO A 51 6.76 9.36 40.32
N SER A 52 6.42 8.63 39.26
CA SER A 52 7.34 7.86 38.45
C SER A 52 7.05 8.13 36.98
N ASN A 53 8.10 8.35 36.21
CA ASN A 53 8.06 8.48 34.76
C ASN A 53 8.06 7.11 34.05
N GLU A 54 8.12 6.01 34.79
CA GLU A 54 8.15 4.64 34.27
C GLU A 54 6.78 3.96 34.27
N PHE A 55 5.77 4.63 34.83
CA PHE A 55 4.40 4.12 34.94
C PHE A 55 3.42 4.96 34.13
N ASP A 56 2.30 4.34 33.76
CA ASP A 56 1.29 4.89 32.86
C ASP A 56 1.93 5.37 31.56
N VAL A 57 2.61 4.42 30.92
CA VAL A 57 3.43 4.65 29.74
C VAL A 57 2.77 4.01 28.54
N PHE A 58 2.70 4.75 27.44
CA PHE A 58 2.28 4.21 26.15
C PHE A 58 3.40 4.32 25.14
N ILE A 59 3.78 3.17 24.60
CA ILE A 59 4.94 2.98 23.73
C ILE A 59 4.44 2.46 22.39
N GLY A 60 4.88 3.09 21.31
CA GLY A 60 4.85 2.53 19.97
C GLY A 60 6.28 2.31 19.52
N ASP A 61 6.72 1.06 19.45
CA ASP A 61 8.08 0.75 19.00
C ASP A 61 8.22 1.03 17.50
N ALA A 62 9.36 1.58 17.09
CA ALA A 62 9.68 1.73 15.67
C ALA A 62 9.68 0.36 14.99
N HIS A 63 9.10 0.27 13.80
CA HIS A 63 8.97 -0.96 13.05
C HIS A 63 9.28 -0.73 11.57
N SER A 64 9.79 -1.77 10.91
CA SER A 64 10.01 -1.78 9.48
C SER A 64 9.49 -3.07 8.88
N GLU A 65 8.70 -2.94 7.82
CA GLU A 65 8.13 -4.08 7.09
C GLU A 65 8.30 -3.86 5.58
N SER A 66 8.34 -4.95 4.83
CA SER A 66 8.37 -4.93 3.37
C SER A 66 7.24 -5.80 2.84
N ASN A 67 6.36 -5.20 2.06
CA ASN A 67 5.25 -5.88 1.42
C ASN A 67 5.37 -5.78 -0.10
N THR A 68 4.93 -6.82 -0.79
CA THR A 68 4.97 -6.87 -2.26
C THR A 68 3.54 -6.81 -2.78
N VAL A 69 3.30 -5.89 -3.71
CA VAL A 69 2.03 -5.77 -4.45
C VAL A 69 2.30 -5.89 -5.93
N ASP A 70 1.30 -6.37 -6.67
CA ASP A 70 1.35 -6.32 -8.13
C ASP A 70 1.42 -4.86 -8.60
N SER A 71 2.09 -4.57 -9.72
CA SER A 71 2.11 -3.23 -10.33
C SER A 71 0.79 -2.83 -10.95
N SER A 72 -0.20 -3.73 -11.02
CA SER A 72 -1.61 -3.38 -11.23
C SER A 72 -2.26 -2.71 -10.00
N GLY A 73 -1.55 -2.62 -8.88
CA GLY A 73 -2.02 -2.06 -7.62
C GLY A 73 -2.46 -3.15 -6.64
N GLY A 74 -3.00 -2.71 -5.50
CA GLY A 74 -3.49 -3.65 -4.51
C GLY A 74 -3.75 -3.02 -3.15
N ARG A 75 -4.24 -3.85 -2.23
CA ARG A 75 -4.48 -3.49 -0.84
C ARG A 75 -3.87 -4.55 0.07
N PHE A 76 -3.26 -4.10 1.15
CA PHE A 76 -2.75 -4.98 2.20
C PHE A 76 -2.84 -4.29 3.56
N ILE A 77 -2.70 -5.08 4.62
CA ILE A 77 -2.58 -4.58 5.99
C ILE A 77 -1.14 -4.84 6.41
N ALA A 78 -0.49 -3.83 6.97
CA ALA A 78 0.86 -3.95 7.50
C ALA A 78 0.93 -3.38 8.91
N LEU A 79 1.91 -3.87 9.67
CA LEU A 79 2.21 -3.41 11.01
C LEU A 79 2.93 -2.06 10.93
N ILE A 80 2.47 -1.08 11.72
CA ILE A 80 3.13 0.22 11.88
C ILE A 80 3.95 0.25 13.16
N ASN A 81 3.38 -0.14 14.31
CA ASN A 81 4.13 -0.23 15.56
C ASN A 81 3.62 -1.40 16.40
N PRO A 82 4.50 -2.22 16.98
CA PRO A 82 4.20 -2.91 18.22
C PRO A 82 3.84 -1.87 19.29
N LEU A 83 2.72 -2.08 19.97
CA LEU A 83 2.24 -1.20 21.02
C LEU A 83 2.44 -1.87 22.38
N THR A 84 2.87 -1.08 23.37
CA THR A 84 2.91 -1.49 24.77
C THR A 84 2.27 -0.40 25.63
N PHE A 85 1.26 -0.77 26.42
CA PHE A 85 0.68 0.06 27.47
C PHE A 85 1.10 -0.51 28.83
N ILE A 86 1.88 0.26 29.59
CA ILE A 86 2.31 -0.09 30.94
C ILE A 86 1.41 0.67 31.90
N GLN A 87 0.57 -0.05 32.62
CA GLN A 87 -0.37 0.49 33.60
C GLN A 87 0.20 0.32 35.02
N ASP A 88 0.04 1.35 35.85
CA ASP A 88 0.21 1.26 37.29
C ASP A 88 -0.83 2.15 38.00
N PHE A 89 -0.63 2.38 39.29
CA PHE A 89 -1.49 3.24 40.09
C PHE A 89 -1.35 4.74 39.70
N THR A 90 -2.30 5.22 38.90
CA THR A 90 -2.42 6.61 38.42
C THR A 90 -2.82 7.62 39.51
N GLY A 91 -3.17 7.16 40.72
CA GLY A 91 -3.64 8.00 41.83
C GLY A 91 -5.13 7.89 42.14
N VAL A 92 -5.51 8.18 43.39
CA VAL A 92 -6.94 8.23 43.77
C VAL A 92 -7.60 9.41 43.04
N GLY A 93 -8.76 9.17 42.45
CA GLY A 93 -9.52 10.22 41.74
C GLY A 93 -8.99 10.52 40.34
N SER A 94 -8.19 9.63 39.75
CA SER A 94 -7.67 9.76 38.39
C SER A 94 -8.64 9.24 37.33
N GLU A 95 -9.80 8.69 37.73
CA GLU A 95 -10.80 8.17 36.82
C GLU A 95 -11.29 9.24 35.84
N GLY A 96 -11.36 8.88 34.56
CA GLY A 96 -11.74 9.84 33.54
C GLY A 96 -11.37 9.40 32.13
N ILE A 97 -11.68 10.27 31.17
CA ILE A 97 -11.33 10.10 29.77
C ILE A 97 -10.45 11.26 29.35
N TYR A 98 -9.25 10.94 28.89
CA TYR A 98 -8.22 11.90 28.53
C TYR A 98 -7.89 11.79 27.04
N PRO A 99 -7.85 12.89 26.29
CA PRO A 99 -7.50 12.85 24.88
C PRO A 99 -6.02 12.48 24.71
N LEU A 100 -5.74 11.62 23.74
CA LEU A 100 -4.39 11.28 23.30
C LEU A 100 -4.16 11.83 21.89
N ASN A 101 -3.09 12.60 21.72
CA ASN A 101 -2.63 13.06 20.42
C ASN A 101 -1.17 12.65 20.26
N ILE A 102 -0.90 11.86 19.23
CA ILE A 102 0.42 11.30 18.96
C ILE A 102 0.82 11.72 17.55
N SER A 103 2.08 12.11 17.40
CA SER A 103 2.66 12.41 16.10
C SER A 103 3.94 11.62 15.95
N GLU A 104 4.02 10.80 14.91
CA GLU A 104 5.22 10.08 14.55
C GLU A 104 5.54 10.24 13.05
N LEU A 105 6.71 9.80 12.63
CA LEU A 105 7.10 9.77 11.23
C LEU A 105 6.78 8.39 10.64
N LEU A 106 6.12 8.36 9.48
CA LEU A 106 5.90 7.16 8.69
C LEU A 106 6.53 7.35 7.30
N THR A 107 7.48 6.49 6.98
CA THR A 107 8.22 6.49 5.72
C THR A 107 7.75 5.35 4.84
N VAL A 108 7.42 5.67 3.59
CA VAL A 108 7.08 4.69 2.55
C VAL A 108 8.05 4.88 1.40
N ASN A 109 8.80 3.84 1.04
CA ASN A 109 9.79 3.86 -0.05
C ASN A 109 10.71 5.10 -0.04
N GLY A 110 11.18 5.48 1.15
CA GLY A 110 12.07 6.63 1.35
C GLY A 110 11.41 8.00 1.39
N GLN A 111 10.10 8.11 1.18
CA GLN A 111 9.33 9.35 1.39
C GLN A 111 8.67 9.35 2.76
N THR A 112 8.98 10.35 3.59
CA THR A 112 8.48 10.47 4.96
C THR A 112 7.31 11.44 5.06
N GLN A 113 6.28 11.05 5.83
CA GLN A 113 5.19 11.94 6.23
C GLN A 113 4.91 11.82 7.73
N THR A 114 4.24 12.82 8.27
CA THR A 114 3.79 12.82 9.66
C THR A 114 2.49 12.03 9.79
N LEU A 115 2.53 10.99 10.61
CA LEU A 115 1.38 10.22 11.03
C LEU A 115 0.84 10.81 12.34
N ASN A 116 -0.33 11.44 12.25
CA ASN A 116 -1.06 11.91 13.42
C ASN A 116 -2.07 10.84 13.85
N LEU A 117 -1.98 10.41 15.10
CA LEU A 117 -2.92 9.48 15.72
C LEU A 117 -3.70 10.25 16.79
N ILE A 118 -5.00 10.00 16.81
CA ILE A 118 -5.91 10.57 17.79
C ILE A 118 -6.53 9.40 18.55
N GLY A 119 -6.65 9.54 19.85
CA GLY A 119 -7.20 8.51 20.70
C GLY A 119 -7.67 9.05 22.04
N SER A 120 -7.91 8.11 22.95
CA SER A 120 -8.27 8.40 24.32
C SER A 120 -7.66 7.38 25.26
N LEU A 121 -7.16 7.85 26.39
CA LEU A 121 -6.95 7.06 27.59
C LEU A 121 -8.22 7.13 28.41
N THR A 122 -8.77 5.98 28.80
CA THR A 122 -9.82 5.88 29.80
C THR A 122 -9.22 5.25 31.04
N ILE A 123 -9.28 5.95 32.16
CA ILE A 123 -8.91 5.42 33.47
C ILE A 123 -10.19 5.04 34.19
N GLY A 124 -10.30 3.77 34.56
CA GLY A 124 -11.43 3.22 35.28
C GLY A 124 -11.06 2.79 36.69
N THR A 125 -12.06 2.39 37.47
CA THR A 125 -11.84 1.88 38.83
C THR A 125 -11.25 0.47 38.86
N LEU A 126 -11.44 -0.30 37.79
CA LEU A 126 -11.05 -1.71 37.68
C LEU A 126 -10.27 -2.03 36.41
N SER A 127 -10.14 -1.06 35.50
CA SER A 127 -9.48 -1.27 34.22
C SER A 127 -9.22 0.06 33.54
N ASP A 128 -8.05 0.15 32.91
CA ASP A 128 -7.69 1.27 32.06
C ASP A 128 -7.66 0.81 30.60
N SER A 129 -7.88 1.73 29.68
CA SER A 129 -7.79 1.41 28.27
C SER A 129 -7.24 2.56 27.45
N ILE A 130 -6.43 2.23 26.46
CA ILE A 130 -6.02 3.15 25.41
C ILE A 130 -6.72 2.75 24.14
N SER A 131 -7.49 3.67 23.56
CA SER A 131 -8.10 3.51 22.26
C SER A 131 -7.49 4.48 21.27
N LEU A 132 -6.91 3.98 20.19
CA LEU A 132 -6.52 4.79 19.04
C LEU A 132 -7.61 4.67 17.98
N LEU A 133 -8.06 5.82 17.49
CA LEU A 133 -9.11 5.92 16.49
C LEU A 133 -8.51 5.86 15.09
N THR A 134 -9.34 5.49 14.11
CA THR A 134 -8.98 5.65 12.70
C THR A 134 -8.70 7.12 12.41
N ASN A 135 -7.58 7.37 11.75
CA ASN A 135 -7.17 8.70 11.35
C ASN A 135 -7.51 9.00 9.89
N SER A 136 -7.29 10.26 9.51
CA SER A 136 -7.32 10.72 8.13
C SER A 136 -6.32 9.96 7.27
N ARG A 137 -6.70 9.65 6.04
CA ARG A 137 -5.82 9.00 5.06
C ARG A 137 -4.56 9.84 4.79
N ILE A 138 -3.39 9.20 4.82
CA ILE A 138 -2.10 9.76 4.39
C ILE A 138 -1.80 9.27 2.97
N ILE A 139 -1.18 10.11 2.13
CA ILE A 139 -0.98 9.82 0.70
C ILE A 139 0.43 10.16 0.27
N TRP A 140 1.20 9.18 -0.20
CA TRP A 140 2.49 9.35 -0.86
C TRP A 140 2.32 9.26 -2.37
N GLN A 141 2.92 10.22 -3.08
CA GLN A 141 2.89 10.27 -4.53
C GLN A 141 4.26 9.90 -5.09
N PHE A 142 4.28 8.82 -5.87
CA PHE A 142 5.42 8.42 -6.68
C PHE A 142 5.10 8.66 -8.15
N ASN A 143 6.12 8.60 -9.01
CA ASN A 143 5.95 8.86 -10.43
C ASN A 143 4.95 7.89 -11.09
N THR A 144 5.02 6.61 -10.72
CA THR A 144 4.27 5.52 -11.38
C THR A 144 3.07 5.02 -10.59
N PHE A 145 2.94 5.36 -9.32
CA PHE A 145 1.83 4.98 -8.46
C PHE A 145 1.67 5.95 -7.29
N THR A 146 0.52 5.86 -6.63
CA THR A 146 0.21 6.52 -5.38
C THR A 146 0.03 5.46 -4.31
N VAL A 147 0.55 5.70 -3.11
CA VAL A 147 0.29 4.86 -1.94
C VAL A 147 -0.52 5.67 -0.96
N SER A 148 -1.55 5.07 -0.39
CA SER A 148 -2.28 5.68 0.71
C SER A 148 -2.37 4.74 1.89
N ALA A 149 -2.32 5.29 3.10
CA ALA A 149 -2.46 4.54 4.34
C ALA A 149 -3.65 5.07 5.15
N THR A 150 -4.36 4.16 5.79
CA THR A 150 -5.41 4.47 6.77
C THR A 150 -5.22 3.58 7.97
N VAL A 151 -5.01 4.18 9.13
CA VAL A 151 -4.78 3.43 10.38
C VAL A 151 -6.05 2.73 10.82
N LEU A 152 -5.91 1.48 11.24
CA LEU A 152 -7.01 0.70 11.80
C LEU A 152 -7.16 1.04 13.28
N PRO A 153 -8.41 1.10 13.79
CA PRO A 153 -8.61 1.38 15.20
C PRO A 153 -8.06 0.24 16.04
N VAL A 154 -7.48 0.57 17.19
CA VAL A 154 -6.92 -0.40 18.14
C VAL A 154 -7.30 0.01 19.54
N THR A 155 -7.55 -0.96 20.42
CA THR A 155 -7.82 -0.70 21.83
C THR A 155 -7.11 -1.71 22.70
N ILE A 156 -6.28 -1.22 23.59
CA ILE A 156 -5.56 -2.02 24.59
C ILE A 156 -6.28 -1.87 25.91
N PHE A 157 -6.63 -2.99 26.53
CA PHE A 157 -7.23 -3.03 27.86
C PHE A 157 -6.20 -3.53 28.86
N GLY A 158 -6.03 -2.78 29.95
CA GLY A 158 -5.30 -3.19 31.14
C GLY A 158 -6.28 -3.36 32.30
N ALA A 159 -6.22 -4.50 32.98
CA ALA A 159 -7.11 -4.80 34.12
C ALA A 159 -6.42 -4.50 35.46
N ASP A 160 -5.12 -4.80 35.54
CA ASP A 160 -4.29 -4.63 36.71
C ASP A 160 -2.93 -4.01 36.33
N ASN A 161 -2.09 -3.76 37.32
CA ASN A 161 -0.72 -3.29 37.10
C ASN A 161 0.06 -4.27 36.21
N GLY A 162 0.62 -3.78 35.11
CA GLY A 162 1.32 -4.63 34.16
C GLY A 162 1.52 -4.01 32.79
N ALA A 163 2.10 -4.80 31.88
CA ALA A 163 2.36 -4.40 30.50
C ALA A 163 1.45 -5.17 29.54
N TYR A 164 0.62 -4.43 28.81
CA TYR A 164 -0.34 -4.94 27.84
C TYR A 164 0.13 -4.59 26.44
N ARG A 165 -0.02 -5.51 25.49
CA ARG A 165 0.56 -5.40 24.16
C ARG A 165 -0.49 -5.58 23.08
N ASP A 166 -0.36 -4.81 22.01
CA ASP A 166 -1.15 -4.96 20.80
C ASP A 166 -0.36 -4.40 19.60
N PHE A 167 -1.01 -4.24 18.45
CA PHE A 167 -0.39 -3.81 17.21
C PHE A 167 -1.14 -2.65 16.58
N LEU A 168 -0.43 -1.57 16.28
CA LEU A 168 -0.94 -0.52 15.42
C LEU A 168 -0.76 -0.96 13.97
N CYS A 169 -1.86 -1.24 13.29
CA CYS A 169 -1.84 -1.64 11.89
C CYS A 169 -2.44 -0.54 11.00
N ALA A 170 -2.01 -0.48 9.74
CA ALA A 170 -2.64 0.36 8.73
C ALA A 170 -2.99 -0.45 7.49
N ARG A 171 -4.11 -0.07 6.87
CA ARG A 171 -4.46 -0.52 5.53
C ARG A 171 -3.75 0.36 4.51
N PHE A 172 -2.91 -0.26 3.70
CA PHE A 172 -2.27 0.37 2.55
C PHE A 172 -3.07 0.06 1.29
N GLU A 173 -3.21 1.08 0.44
CA GLU A 173 -3.76 0.97 -0.90
C GLU A 173 -2.76 1.57 -1.88
N VAL A 174 -2.36 0.77 -2.87
CA VAL A 174 -1.46 1.14 -3.95
C VAL A 174 -2.26 1.26 -5.23
N ILE A 175 -2.21 2.45 -5.82
CA ILE A 175 -2.97 2.83 -7.01
C ILE A 175 -1.96 3.21 -8.09
N PRO A 176 -1.81 2.43 -9.17
CA PRO A 176 -0.94 2.80 -10.28
C PRO A 176 -1.44 4.08 -10.95
N ASN A 177 -0.52 4.94 -11.39
CA ASN A 177 -0.84 6.20 -12.05
C ASN A 177 -1.09 6.01 -13.56
N CYS A 178 -1.40 4.80 -14.03
CA CYS A 178 -1.31 4.45 -15.46
C CYS A 178 -2.17 5.36 -16.36
N ASP A 179 -1.49 6.06 -17.26
CA ASP A 179 -2.06 6.57 -18.49
C ASP A 179 -2.24 5.37 -19.43
N THR A 180 -3.48 4.90 -19.57
CA THR A 180 -3.81 3.60 -20.17
C THR A 180 -3.77 3.58 -21.70
N THR A 181 -3.04 4.48 -22.37
CA THR A 181 -2.89 4.41 -23.83
C THR A 181 -1.82 3.40 -24.23
N VAL A 182 -1.95 2.15 -23.79
CA VAL A 182 -1.39 1.03 -24.55
C VAL A 182 -2.38 0.76 -25.68
N PRO A 183 -2.02 0.99 -26.96
CA PRO A 183 -2.92 0.69 -28.07
C PRO A 183 -3.31 -0.78 -27.99
N GLU A 184 -4.61 -1.05 -27.92
CA GLU A 184 -5.11 -2.41 -27.82
C GLU A 184 -4.53 -3.28 -28.96
N PRO A 185 -4.36 -4.60 -28.75
CA PRO A 185 -3.85 -5.50 -29.78
C PRO A 185 -4.60 -5.36 -31.11
N ALA A 186 -5.90 -5.05 -31.07
CA ALA A 186 -6.72 -4.77 -32.24
C ALA A 186 -6.22 -3.56 -33.05
N THR A 187 -5.78 -2.48 -32.38
CA THR A 187 -5.23 -1.29 -33.03
C THR A 187 -3.88 -1.57 -33.68
N MET A 188 -3.02 -2.39 -33.06
CA MET A 188 -1.76 -2.82 -33.66
C MET A 188 -1.97 -3.77 -34.84
N VAL A 189 -2.94 -4.69 -34.74
CA VAL A 189 -3.33 -5.56 -35.86
C VAL A 189 -3.94 -4.73 -37.00
N LEU A 190 -4.78 -3.75 -36.70
CA LEU A 190 -5.37 -2.85 -37.70
C LEU A 190 -4.30 -2.00 -38.39
N LEU A 191 -3.34 -1.46 -37.64
CA LEU A 191 -2.22 -0.70 -38.19
C LEU A 191 -1.31 -1.59 -39.05
N GLY A 192 -0.97 -2.78 -38.57
CA GLY A 192 -0.13 -3.75 -39.28
C GLY A 192 -0.78 -4.27 -40.57
N THR A 193 -2.08 -4.60 -40.51
CA THR A 193 -2.84 -5.05 -41.70
C THR A 193 -3.13 -3.91 -42.67
N GLY A 194 -3.37 -2.69 -42.17
CA GLY A 194 -3.54 -1.49 -42.97
C GLY A 194 -2.28 -1.17 -43.79
N LEU A 195 -1.11 -1.16 -43.15
CA LEU A 195 0.17 -0.94 -43.83
C LEU A 195 0.51 -2.05 -44.84
N ALA A 196 0.27 -3.32 -44.48
CA ALA A 196 0.46 -4.44 -45.38
C ALA A 196 -0.46 -4.36 -46.62
N GLY A 197 -1.71 -3.95 -46.44
CA GLY A 197 -2.67 -3.72 -47.52
C GLY A 197 -2.23 -2.62 -48.48
N ILE A 198 -1.72 -1.51 -47.95
CA ILE A 198 -1.17 -0.41 -48.77
C ILE A 198 0.04 -0.89 -49.58
N ALA A 199 0.99 -1.60 -48.96
CA ALA A 199 2.16 -2.13 -49.65
C ALA A 199 1.79 -3.12 -50.76
N ALA A 200 0.81 -4.00 -50.53
CA ALA A 200 0.31 -4.92 -51.53
C ALA A 200 -0.31 -4.20 -52.74
N LYS A 201 -1.11 -3.15 -52.49
CA LYS A 201 -1.73 -2.33 -53.54
C LYS A 201 -0.69 -1.55 -54.37
N VAL A 202 0.36 -1.01 -53.74
CA VAL A 202 1.47 -0.35 -54.45
C VAL A 202 2.23 -1.35 -55.33
N ARG A 203 2.46 -2.58 -54.85
CA ARG A 203 3.14 -3.63 -55.63
C ARG A 203 2.33 -4.06 -56.86
N GLN A 204 1.00 -4.16 -56.73
CA GLN A 204 0.13 -4.46 -57.88
C GLN A 204 0.21 -3.37 -58.96
N ARG A 205 0.18 -2.09 -58.56
CA ARG A 205 0.31 -0.96 -59.50
C ARG A 205 1.63 -0.95 -60.26
N ARG A 206 2.74 -1.29 -59.58
CA ARG A 206 4.06 -1.38 -60.24
C ARG A 206 4.14 -2.51 -61.25
N LYS A 207 3.50 -3.66 -60.98
CA LYS A 207 3.45 -4.79 -61.93
C LYS A 207 2.60 -4.47 -63.15
N ALA A 208 1.46 -3.80 -62.97
CA ALA A 208 0.59 -3.38 -64.07
C ALA A 208 1.24 -2.36 -65.02
N LYS A 209 2.25 -1.60 -64.55
CA LYS A 209 3.01 -0.63 -65.36
C LYS A 209 4.17 -1.24 -66.16
N ILE A 210 4.59 -2.47 -65.85
CA ILE A 210 5.71 -3.16 -66.53
C ILE A 210 5.20 -4.07 -67.66
N SER A 211 3.89 -4.34 -67.69
CA SER A 211 3.21 -5.05 -68.78
C SER A 211 2.59 -4.06 -69.77
N VAL A 212 3.43 -3.33 -70.51
CA VAL A 212 3.13 -2.67 -71.79
C VAL A 212 4.35 -2.83 -72.66
#